data_AF-A0A920GKN9-F1
#
_entry.id   AF-A0A920GKN9-F1
#
_cell.length_a   1.000
_cell.length_b   1.000
_cell.length_c   1.000
_cell.angle_alpha   90.00
_cell.angle_beta   90.00
_cell.angle_gamma   90.00
#
_symmetry.space_group_name_H-M   'P 1'
#
loop_
_entity.id
_entity.type
_entity.pdbx_description
1 polymer ?
#
loop_
_entity_poly.entity_id
_entity_poly.type
_entity_poly.pdbx_seq_one_letter_code
_entity_poly.pdbx_strand_id
1 'polypeptide(L)'
;MEQEIDQTTLAHNLFGQNLHWSNYNQGMQLFTPPNVSGWPAFYQEPVYDMFWINSSTIKSRKQAAHWFRWGLWLYSYEDEGVNLKYNLHNYLNTYRNPANFEDFLMSSTCAFVEPQSIVPHMKC
;
A
#
# COMPACT_ATOMS: atom_id res chain seq x y z
N MET A 1 -14.51 -4.89 32.84
CA MET A 1 -14.90 -3.76 31.98
C MET A 1 -14.19 -4.03 30.67
N GLU A 2 -14.90 -4.57 29.68
CA GLU A 2 -14.34 -4.78 28.35
C GLU A 2 -14.04 -3.39 27.77
N GLN A 3 -12.78 -3.14 27.40
CA GLN A 3 -12.42 -1.91 26.72
C GLN A 3 -12.84 -2.06 25.26
N GLU A 4 -13.77 -1.22 24.82
CA GLU A 4 -14.13 -1.09 23.41
C GLU A 4 -12.88 -0.65 22.63
N ILE A 5 -12.43 -1.49 21.70
CA ILE A 5 -11.26 -1.19 20.88
C ILE A 5 -11.66 -0.15 19.84
N ASP A 6 -10.99 1.00 19.84
CA ASP A 6 -11.24 2.04 18.85
C ASP A 6 -11.00 1.49 17.42
N GLN A 7 -11.92 1.82 16.50
CA GLN A 7 -11.90 1.32 15.12
C GLN A 7 -10.60 1.67 14.39
N THR A 8 -9.99 2.82 14.69
CA THR A 8 -8.72 3.22 14.05
C THR A 8 -7.56 2.34 14.53
N THR A 9 -7.55 1.99 15.81
CA THR A 9 -6.55 1.11 16.41
C THR A 9 -6.71 -0.32 15.91
N LEU A 10 -7.95 -0.82 15.85
CA LEU A 10 -8.27 -2.12 15.25
C LEU A 10 -7.80 -2.18 13.79
N ALA A 11 -8.12 -1.16 12.99
CA ALA A 11 -7.71 -1.10 11.59
C ALA A 11 -6.19 -1.09 11.42
N HIS A 12 -5.47 -0.33 12.25
CA HIS A 12 -4.01 -0.30 12.23
C HIS A 12 -3.39 -1.68 12.51
N ASN A 13 -3.87 -2.36 13.56
CA ASN A 13 -3.36 -3.66 13.96
C ASN A 13 -3.65 -4.73 12.89
N LEU A 14 -4.89 -4.79 12.41
CA LEU A 14 -5.29 -5.74 11.37
C LEU A 14 -4.53 -5.48 10.06
N PHE A 15 -4.30 -4.21 9.72
CA PHE A 15 -3.54 -3.83 8.53
C PHE A 15 -2.10 -4.35 8.61
N GLY A 16 -1.41 -4.12 9.73
CA GLY A 16 -0.04 -4.59 9.93
C GLY A 16 0.09 -6.11 9.80
N GLN A 17 -0.83 -6.86 10.42
CA GLN A 17 -0.86 -8.32 10.34
C GLN A 17 -1.09 -8.82 8.91
N ASN A 18 -2.11 -8.29 8.22
CA ASN A 18 -2.43 -8.71 6.85
C ASN A 18 -1.33 -8.33 5.86
N LEU A 19 -0.72 -7.16 6.04
CA LEU A 19 0.42 -6.73 5.25
C LEU A 19 1.61 -7.68 5.43
N HIS A 20 1.90 -8.07 6.67
CA HIS A 20 2.97 -9.04 6.97
C HIS A 20 2.73 -10.38 6.27
N TRP A 21 1.54 -10.97 6.43
CA TRP A 21 1.17 -12.24 5.80
C TRP A 21 1.19 -12.18 4.26
N SER A 22 0.69 -11.09 3.68
CA SER A 22 0.73 -10.86 2.23
C SER A 22 2.16 -10.83 1.69
N ASN A 23 3.05 -10.13 2.39
CA ASN A 23 4.45 -10.00 2.01
C ASN A 23 5.22 -11.31 2.17
N TYR A 24 4.94 -12.07 3.24
CA TYR A 24 5.48 -13.42 3.42
C TYR A 24 5.11 -14.34 2.24
N ASN A 25 3.84 -14.34 1.82
CA ASN A 25 3.37 -15.14 0.68
C ASN A 25 3.96 -14.72 -0.68
N GLN A 26 4.57 -13.54 -0.75
CA GLN A 26 5.28 -13.02 -1.92
C GLN A 26 6.80 -13.22 -1.83
N GLY A 27 7.30 -13.84 -0.75
CA GLY A 27 8.73 -14.04 -0.50
C GLY A 27 9.47 -12.77 -0.05
N MET A 28 8.75 -11.76 0.46
CA MET A 28 9.28 -10.45 0.82
C MET A 28 8.83 -10.01 2.22
N GLN A 29 8.90 -10.92 3.19
CA GLN A 29 8.43 -10.66 4.55
C GLN A 29 9.08 -9.39 5.14
N LEU A 30 8.24 -8.45 5.57
CA LEU A 30 8.68 -7.17 6.10
C LEU A 30 9.30 -7.35 7.50
N PHE A 31 10.34 -6.56 7.80
CA PHE A 31 11.05 -6.54 9.08
C PHE A 31 11.71 -7.85 9.51
N THR A 32 11.81 -8.82 8.60
CA THR A 32 12.59 -10.04 8.77
C THR A 32 13.78 -9.98 7.80
N PRO A 33 14.82 -9.18 8.11
CA PRO A 33 16.03 -9.20 7.30
C PRO A 33 16.57 -10.63 7.29
N PRO A 34 16.90 -11.21 6.11
CA PRO A 34 17.53 -12.51 6.07
C PRO A 34 18.81 -12.45 6.90
N ASN A 35 19.01 -13.48 7.71
CA ASN A 35 20.10 -13.64 8.66
C ASN A 35 21.42 -14.00 7.96
N VAL A 36 21.90 -13.15 7.05
CA VAL A 36 23.29 -13.04 6.57
C VAL A 36 23.37 -11.85 5.61
N SER A 37 24.58 -11.32 5.41
CA SER A 37 25.03 -10.41 4.34
C SER A 37 24.65 -10.85 2.90
N GLY A 38 23.36 -11.04 2.60
CA GLY A 38 22.88 -12.04 1.64
C GLY A 38 21.79 -11.57 0.68
N TRP A 39 21.74 -10.29 0.32
CA TRP A 39 21.49 -10.04 -1.10
C TRP A 39 22.81 -10.37 -1.78
N PRO A 40 22.95 -11.45 -2.58
CA PRO A 40 24.03 -11.44 -3.55
C PRO A 40 23.85 -10.12 -4.29
N ALA A 41 24.87 -9.28 -4.26
CA ALA A 41 24.91 -8.09 -5.07
C ALA A 41 24.53 -8.58 -6.47
N PHE A 42 23.36 -8.18 -7.00
CA PHE A 42 22.96 -8.45 -8.39
C PHE A 42 23.85 -7.61 -9.34
N TYR A 43 25.15 -7.61 -9.07
CA TYR A 43 26.24 -7.02 -9.82
C TYR A 43 26.73 -8.03 -10.85
N GLN A 44 25.81 -8.51 -11.69
CA GLN A 44 26.18 -9.10 -12.98
C GLN A 44 25.16 -8.65 -14.05
N GLU A 45 25.70 -8.02 -15.08
CA GLU A 45 25.04 -7.32 -16.19
C GLU A 45 24.40 -8.30 -17.19
N PRO A 46 23.35 -7.91 -17.94
CA PRO A 46 22.07 -7.45 -17.46
C PRO A 46 21.05 -8.59 -17.65
N VAL A 47 20.56 -9.20 -16.57
CA VAL A 47 19.31 -9.95 -16.64
C VAL A 47 18.20 -9.07 -16.09
N TYR A 48 17.36 -8.60 -17.01
CA TYR A 48 16.40 -7.52 -16.84
C TYR A 48 15.28 -7.85 -15.82
N ASP A 49 15.28 -7.10 -14.71
CA ASP A 49 14.19 -6.57 -13.88
C ASP A 49 13.06 -7.45 -13.30
N MET A 50 12.97 -8.77 -13.54
CA MET A 50 11.76 -9.53 -13.15
C MET A 50 11.94 -10.85 -12.41
N PHE A 51 13.13 -11.21 -11.92
CA PHE A 51 13.30 -12.49 -11.20
C PHE A 51 12.47 -12.62 -9.90
N TRP A 52 12.12 -11.49 -9.30
CA TRP A 52 11.28 -11.42 -8.11
C TRP A 52 9.79 -11.70 -8.40
N ILE A 53 9.40 -11.74 -9.70
CA ILE A 53 8.10 -12.19 -10.18
C ILE A 53 8.27 -13.59 -10.78
N ASN A 54 7.63 -14.58 -10.16
CA ASN A 54 7.69 -15.97 -10.62
C ASN A 54 6.28 -16.58 -10.66
N SER A 55 6.17 -17.75 -11.30
CA SER A 55 4.88 -18.44 -11.47
C SER A 55 4.21 -18.84 -10.15
N SER A 56 4.98 -18.99 -9.06
CA SER A 56 4.44 -19.31 -7.73
C SER A 56 3.89 -18.08 -7.01
N THR A 57 4.50 -16.90 -7.14
CA THR A 57 4.09 -15.65 -6.45
C THR A 57 3.14 -14.78 -7.27
N ILE A 58 3.05 -14.95 -8.60
CA ILE A 58 2.20 -14.11 -9.47
C ILE A 58 0.71 -14.12 -9.05
N LYS A 59 0.22 -15.27 -8.54
CA LYS A 59 -1.16 -15.38 -8.03
C LYS A 59 -1.37 -14.48 -6.81
N SER A 60 -0.45 -14.53 -5.85
CA SER A 60 -0.49 -13.69 -4.63
C SER A 60 -0.34 -12.21 -4.96
N ARG A 61 0.54 -11.85 -5.90
CA ARG A 61 0.72 -10.47 -6.38
C ARG A 61 -0.52 -9.92 -7.07
N LYS A 62 -1.19 -10.74 -7.90
CA LYS A 62 -2.48 -10.37 -8.51
C LYS A 62 -3.55 -10.11 -7.43
N GLN A 63 -3.61 -10.94 -6.40
CA GLN A 63 -4.55 -10.74 -5.28
C GLN A 63 -4.26 -9.42 -4.54
N ALA A 64 -2.99 -9.12 -4.27
CA ALA A 64 -2.60 -7.85 -3.66
C ALA A 64 -3.01 -6.64 -4.52
N ALA A 65 -2.82 -6.71 -5.84
CA ALA A 65 -3.27 -5.66 -6.77
C ALA A 65 -4.80 -5.48 -6.75
N HIS A 66 -5.55 -6.55 -6.49
CA HIS A 66 -7.02 -6.52 -6.41
C HIS A 66 -7.52 -5.68 -5.24
N TRP A 67 -6.77 -5.61 -4.14
CA TRP A 67 -7.11 -4.82 -2.96
C TRP A 67 -7.17 -3.32 -3.23
N PHE A 68 -6.32 -2.79 -4.10
CA PHE A 68 -6.36 -1.37 -4.47
C PHE A 68 -7.65 -0.98 -5.18
N ARG A 69 -8.26 -1.92 -5.92
CA ARG A 69 -9.52 -1.68 -6.64
C ARG A 69 -10.75 -1.83 -5.74
N TRP A 70 -10.81 -2.91 -4.96
CA TRP A 70 -12.04 -3.28 -4.22
C TRP A 70 -12.01 -2.92 -2.74
N GLY A 71 -10.88 -2.41 -2.26
CA GLY A 71 -10.61 -2.26 -0.84
C GLY A 71 -9.99 -3.51 -0.24
N LEU A 72 -9.27 -3.30 0.85
CA LEU A 72 -8.67 -4.34 1.66
C LEU A 72 -9.64 -4.71 2.77
N TRP A 73 -10.24 -5.90 2.66
CA TRP A 73 -11.08 -6.46 3.71
C TRP A 73 -10.18 -7.12 4.75
N LEU A 74 -10.20 -6.59 5.96
CA LEU A 74 -9.42 -7.06 7.09
C LEU A 74 -10.37 -7.63 8.12
N TYR A 75 -10.18 -8.89 8.49
CA TYR A 75 -10.99 -9.56 9.50
C TYR A 75 -10.11 -9.94 10.70
N SER A 76 -10.63 -9.72 11.89
CA SER A 76 -10.15 -10.29 13.15
C SER A 76 -10.68 -11.70 13.31
N TYR A 77 -10.05 -12.47 14.21
CA TYR A 77 -10.55 -13.78 14.65
C TYR A 77 -11.90 -13.67 15.41
N GLU A 78 -12.20 -12.50 15.95
CA GLU A 78 -13.39 -12.22 16.77
C GLU A 78 -14.59 -11.72 15.94
N ASP A 79 -14.64 -12.03 14.65
CA ASP A 79 -15.66 -11.56 13.67
C ASP A 79 -15.73 -10.02 13.47
N GLU A 80 -14.87 -9.25 14.14
CA GLU A 80 -14.71 -7.83 13.87
C GLU A 80 -13.91 -7.61 12.59
N GLY A 81 -14.43 -6.81 11.66
CA GLY A 81 -13.77 -6.54 10.39
C GLY A 81 -13.82 -5.08 9.99
N VAL A 82 -12.78 -4.63 9.29
CA VAL A 82 -12.71 -3.30 8.69
C VAL A 82 -12.47 -3.42 7.19
N ASN A 83 -13.18 -2.60 6.41
CA ASN A 83 -12.89 -2.44 4.99
C ASN A 83 -12.07 -1.17 4.78
N LEU A 84 -10.79 -1.33 4.48
CA LEU A 84 -9.93 -0.21 4.10
C LEU A 84 -10.05 0.00 2.60
N LYS A 85 -10.93 0.93 2.21
CA LYS A 85 -11.08 1.37 0.82
C LYS A 85 -10.72 2.83 0.70
N TYR A 86 -9.86 3.13 -0.27
CA TYR A 86 -9.53 4.50 -0.60
C TYR A 86 -10.77 5.24 -1.13
N ASN A 87 -11.14 6.33 -0.47
CA ASN A 87 -12.21 7.18 -0.96
C ASN A 87 -11.66 8.13 -2.02
N LEU A 88 -11.68 7.67 -3.27
CA LEU A 88 -11.21 8.45 -4.41
C LEU A 88 -11.96 9.78 -4.54
N HIS A 89 -13.25 9.83 -4.20
CA HIS A 89 -14.02 11.08 -4.29
C HIS A 89 -13.50 12.13 -3.29
N ASN A 90 -13.33 11.75 -2.02
CA ASN A 90 -12.79 12.65 -1.00
C ASN A 90 -11.37 13.10 -1.35
N TYR A 91 -10.56 12.21 -1.94
CA TYR A 91 -9.24 12.57 -2.41
C TYR A 91 -9.29 13.53 -3.59
N LEU A 92 -10.07 13.26 -4.62
CA LEU A 92 -10.19 14.14 -5.78
C LEU A 92 -10.73 15.53 -5.40
N ASN A 93 -11.53 15.62 -4.34
CA ASN A 93 -12.01 16.90 -3.81
C ASN A 93 -10.91 17.74 -3.14
N THR A 94 -9.75 17.17 -2.81
CA THR A 94 -8.60 17.97 -2.33
C THR A 94 -7.92 18.72 -3.48
N TYR A 95 -8.18 18.32 -4.73
CA TYR A 95 -7.62 18.93 -5.91
C TYR A 95 -8.47 20.10 -6.39
N ARG A 96 -7.80 21.14 -6.89
CA ARG A 96 -8.46 22.33 -7.44
C ARG A 96 -9.27 22.03 -8.71
N ASN A 97 -8.71 21.21 -9.60
CA ASN A 97 -9.30 20.90 -10.90
C ASN A 97 -8.92 19.48 -11.36
N PRO A 98 -9.53 18.43 -10.77
CA PRO A 98 -9.18 17.04 -11.08
C PRO A 98 -9.59 16.60 -12.50
N ALA A 99 -10.41 17.38 -13.20
CA ALA A 99 -10.84 17.06 -14.56
C ALA A 99 -9.81 17.44 -15.64
N ASN A 100 -8.90 18.38 -15.33
CA ASN A 100 -7.80 18.73 -16.23
C ASN A 100 -6.60 17.84 -15.92
N PHE A 101 -6.14 17.10 -16.93
CA PHE A 101 -5.07 16.12 -16.78
C PHE A 101 -3.72 16.74 -16.37
N GLU A 102 -3.37 17.90 -16.93
CA GLU A 102 -2.09 18.57 -16.64
C GLU A 102 -2.07 19.11 -15.21
N ASP A 103 -3.17 19.76 -14.78
CA ASP A 103 -3.32 20.26 -13.42
C ASP A 103 -3.26 19.10 -12.41
N PHE A 104 -3.90 17.97 -12.74
CA PHE A 104 -3.92 16.77 -11.91
C PHE A 104 -2.55 16.10 -11.79
N LEU A 105 -1.81 15.96 -12.90
CA LEU A 105 -0.47 15.38 -12.88
C LEU A 105 0.48 16.24 -12.06
N MET A 106 0.52 17.56 -12.33
CA MET A 106 1.40 18.47 -11.63
C MET A 106 1.17 18.46 -10.12
N SER A 107 -0.08 18.56 -9.70
CA SER A 107 -0.46 18.55 -8.28
C SER A 107 -0.20 17.21 -7.61
N SER A 108 -0.39 16.09 -8.32
CA SER A 108 -0.08 14.76 -7.80
C SER A 108 1.43 14.52 -7.64
N THR A 109 2.24 14.96 -8.61
CA THR A 109 3.70 14.92 -8.49
C THR A 109 4.19 15.78 -7.33
N CYS A 110 3.58 16.96 -7.15
CA CYS A 110 3.93 17.85 -6.05
C CYS A 110 3.58 17.24 -4.68
N ALA A 111 2.41 16.64 -4.54
CA ALA A 111 2.00 15.93 -3.31
C ALA A 111 2.90 14.73 -2.98
N PHE A 112 3.48 14.07 -3.99
CA PHE A 112 4.44 12.98 -3.79
C PHE A 112 5.79 13.48 -3.26
N VAL A 113 6.27 14.63 -3.76
CA VAL A 113 7.54 15.23 -3.31
C VAL A 113 7.41 15.83 -1.91
N GLU A 114 6.27 16.45 -1.60
CA GLU A 114 6.02 17.09 -0.31
C GLU A 114 4.71 16.61 0.34
N PRO A 115 4.74 15.49 1.09
CA PRO A 115 3.53 14.84 1.60
C PRO A 115 2.78 15.62 2.69
N GLN A 116 3.34 16.73 3.19
CA GLN A 116 2.73 17.58 4.22
C GLN A 116 1.89 18.74 3.65
N SER A 117 1.77 18.86 2.31
CA SER A 117 1.28 20.08 1.65
C SER A 117 -0.07 19.95 0.93
N ILE A 118 -0.96 19.04 1.36
CA ILE A 118 -2.36 19.00 0.87
C ILE A 118 -3.15 20.15 1.51
N VAL A 119 -2.76 21.38 1.19
CA VAL A 119 -3.50 22.61 1.49
C VAL A 119 -4.22 23.06 0.22
N PRO A 120 -5.44 23.63 0.31
CA PRO A 120 -6.34 23.86 -0.84
C PRO A 120 -5.82 24.89 -1.87
N HIS A 121 -4.64 25.46 -1.65
CA HIS A 121 -4.17 26.67 -2.31
C HIS A 121 -2.73 26.63 -2.80
N MET A 122 -2.05 25.48 -2.76
CA MET A 122 -0.69 25.42 -3.28
C MET A 122 -0.72 25.33 -4.80
N LYS A 123 -0.26 26.42 -5.45
CA LYS A 123 0.29 26.35 -6.79
C LYS A 123 1.68 25.77 -6.65
N CYS A 124 1.84 24.55 -7.12
CA CYS A 124 3.02 24.24 -7.90
C CYS A 124 2.71 24.88 -9.28
#